data_AF-A0A7I8L066-F1
#
_entry.id   AF-A0A7I8L066-F1
#
_cell.length_a   1.000
_cell.length_b   1.000
_cell.length_c   1.000
_cell.angle_alpha   90.00
_cell.angle_beta   90.00
_cell.angle_gamma   90.00
#
_symmetry.space_group_name_H-M   'P 1'
#
loop_
_entity.id
_entity.type
_entity.pdbx_description
1 polymer ?
#
loop_
_entity_poly.entity_id
_entity_poly.type
_entity_poly.pdbx_seq_one_letter_code
_entity_poly.pdbx_strand_id
1 'polypeptide(L)'
;MEHLSLNPLARRSKLIPLVRCSLSGVDSLMSAHDRPLQLRAPAPRDVRRPTRRMLATSSITSATVGGVQQVQEENETLQLYPKWGEFATRVSGEWDGYGAEFSSRGEPVELPENVVPEAFREWGVQIFDWQTQCPTLAETAKPSLIYKLIKLLPTVGCEADAATRYTVEEKIVQGSDAKLAAFAYDQTGSYVAVWAIKEHTDGRSFEIEHCLVHPKNHEVRIRIIQSIKMEQMVLSIKKINVFSEQWYGPFRNGEQLGGCAIRESGFASTVAMEESEVLGTWQSACVAATFTDPQTNAIRELAGERRQKLVRGQEGLVTLPKKLWSSIGKKEDAESWVEAGWLIDQGQSITSRCVFLKDGNLKEIAVGREAEIPKDV
;
A
#
# COMPACT_ATOMS: atom_id res chain seq x y z
N MET A 1 -48.47 0.48 -44.34
CA MET A 1 -48.23 -0.22 -45.60
C MET A 1 -46.90 0.24 -46.13
N GLU A 2 -46.00 -0.73 -46.27
CA GLU A 2 -44.78 -0.79 -47.10
C GLU A 2 -43.69 0.28 -46.88
N HIS A 3 -42.55 -0.02 -46.24
CA HIS A 3 -41.42 -0.92 -46.53
C HIS A 3 -40.36 -0.41 -47.53
N LEU A 4 -39.10 -0.53 -47.07
CA LEU A 4 -37.80 -0.59 -47.80
C LEU A 4 -37.15 0.79 -48.10
N SER A 5 -35.86 1.04 -47.85
CA SER A 5 -34.71 0.15 -47.62
C SER A 5 -33.53 0.94 -47.00
N LEU A 6 -32.80 0.28 -46.10
CA LEU A 6 -31.52 0.64 -45.48
C LEU A 6 -30.35 0.27 -46.43
N ASN A 7 -29.25 1.05 -46.44
CA ASN A 7 -27.92 0.61 -45.97
C ASN A 7 -26.78 1.63 -46.17
N PRO A 8 -25.64 1.46 -45.46
CA PRO A 8 -24.86 2.55 -44.88
C PRO A 8 -23.43 2.68 -45.46
N LEU A 9 -22.82 3.85 -45.26
CA LEU A 9 -21.39 4.07 -45.52
C LEU A 9 -20.55 3.60 -44.32
N ALA A 10 -19.91 2.45 -44.49
CA ALA A 10 -18.87 1.93 -43.63
C ALA A 10 -17.63 2.85 -43.66
N ARG A 11 -17.27 3.44 -42.51
CA ARG A 11 -15.94 4.02 -42.30
C ARG A 11 -14.98 2.93 -41.81
N ARG A 12 -14.00 2.63 -42.66
CA ARG A 12 -12.89 1.72 -42.42
C ARG A 12 -12.07 2.16 -41.20
N SER A 13 -12.05 1.33 -40.16
CA SER A 13 -11.03 1.33 -39.12
C SER A 13 -9.74 0.72 -39.68
N LYS A 14 -8.63 1.45 -39.59
CA LYS A 14 -7.30 0.92 -39.90
C LYS A 14 -6.83 0.09 -38.71
N LEU A 15 -6.71 -1.23 -38.91
CA LEU A 15 -5.99 -2.12 -38.00
C LEU A 15 -4.51 -1.74 -37.97
N ILE A 16 -3.96 -1.59 -36.77
CA ILE A 16 -2.53 -1.51 -36.48
C ILE A 16 -2.01 -2.96 -36.41
N PRO A 17 -0.93 -3.36 -37.10
CA PRO A 17 -0.43 -4.72 -37.05
C PRO A 17 0.29 -4.99 -35.73
N LEU A 18 -0.12 -6.07 -35.05
CA LEU A 18 0.64 -6.74 -33.99
C LEU A 18 1.95 -7.30 -34.56
N VAL A 19 3.08 -6.74 -34.16
CA VAL A 19 4.40 -7.34 -34.41
C VAL A 19 4.60 -8.50 -33.42
N ARG A 20 4.50 -9.72 -33.92
CA ARG A 20 4.96 -10.94 -33.23
C ARG A 20 6.46 -11.09 -33.49
N CYS A 21 7.29 -10.98 -32.46
CA CYS A 21 8.67 -11.46 -32.52
C CYS A 21 8.69 -12.98 -32.35
N SER A 22 8.85 -13.69 -33.46
CA SER A 22 9.20 -15.12 -33.49
C SER A 22 10.73 -15.26 -33.58
N LEU A 23 11.32 -15.88 -32.56
CA LEU A 23 12.70 -16.38 -32.59
C LEU A 23 12.76 -17.65 -33.45
N SER A 24 13.53 -17.63 -34.53
CA SER A 24 14.07 -18.83 -35.17
C SER A 24 15.37 -18.47 -35.89
N GLY A 25 16.38 -19.31 -35.68
CA GLY A 25 17.77 -19.03 -36.00
C GLY A 25 18.16 -19.22 -37.46
N VAL A 26 19.41 -18.86 -37.73
CA VAL A 26 20.18 -19.35 -38.88
C VAL A 26 21.63 -19.46 -38.44
N ASP A 27 22.11 -20.70 -38.40
CA ASP A 27 23.53 -21.05 -38.46
C ASP A 27 24.06 -20.81 -39.88
N SER A 28 25.34 -20.42 -39.99
CA SER A 28 26.39 -21.12 -40.75
C SER A 28 27.46 -20.18 -41.36
N LEU A 29 28.68 -20.23 -40.78
CA LEU A 29 30.01 -20.54 -41.39
C LEU A 29 30.44 -19.82 -42.70
N MET A 30 31.67 -19.32 -42.98
CA MET A 30 33.06 -19.28 -42.45
C MET A 30 33.75 -17.99 -43.02
N SER A 31 34.95 -17.48 -42.68
CA SER A 31 36.25 -18.12 -42.46
C SER A 31 37.35 -17.14 -41.97
N ALA A 32 38.17 -17.66 -41.04
CA ALA A 32 39.61 -17.46 -40.74
C ALA A 32 40.36 -16.14 -41.02
N HIS A 33 40.94 -15.55 -39.96
CA HIS A 33 42.37 -15.72 -39.62
C HIS A 33 42.70 -15.19 -38.20
N ASP A 34 43.78 -15.74 -37.64
CA ASP A 34 44.54 -15.37 -36.42
C ASP A 34 44.15 -15.93 -35.02
N ARG A 35 45.10 -16.70 -34.48
CA ARG A 35 45.26 -17.20 -33.10
C ARG A 35 46.78 -17.22 -32.82
N PRO A 36 47.25 -17.31 -31.55
CA PRO A 36 46.83 -16.56 -30.37
C PRO A 36 48.06 -16.07 -29.54
N LEU A 37 47.89 -15.04 -28.70
CA LEU A 37 48.81 -14.75 -27.59
C LEU A 37 48.21 -15.26 -26.28
N GLN A 38 48.90 -16.22 -25.66
CA GLN A 38 48.57 -16.81 -24.37
C GLN A 38 48.92 -15.85 -23.22
N LEU A 39 47.95 -15.49 -22.39
CA LEU A 39 48.22 -15.02 -21.02
C LEU A 39 47.77 -16.08 -20.01
N ARG A 40 48.72 -16.53 -19.20
CA ARG A 40 48.60 -17.48 -18.09
C ARG A 40 47.75 -16.91 -16.95
N ALA A 41 46.79 -17.69 -16.47
CA ALA A 41 46.15 -17.51 -15.17
C ALA A 41 47.02 -18.13 -14.04
N PRO A 42 47.10 -17.52 -12.84
CA PRO A 42 47.81 -18.09 -11.70
C PRO A 42 46.95 -19.11 -10.92
N ALA A 43 47.65 -20.11 -10.37
CA ALA A 43 47.13 -21.29 -9.70
C ALA A 43 46.50 -21.03 -8.30
N PRO A 44 45.62 -21.92 -7.81
CA PRO A 44 44.97 -21.78 -6.50
C PRO A 44 45.91 -22.18 -5.34
N ARG A 45 45.82 -21.45 -4.23
CA ARG A 45 46.55 -21.72 -2.98
C ARG A 45 45.75 -22.63 -2.06
N ASP A 46 46.45 -23.64 -1.53
CA ASP A 46 46.06 -24.57 -0.48
C ASP A 46 45.47 -23.88 0.76
N VAL A 47 44.28 -24.31 1.19
CA VAL A 47 43.73 -24.01 2.53
C VAL A 47 43.58 -25.32 3.30
N ARG A 48 44.44 -25.48 4.30
CA ARG A 48 44.46 -26.59 5.25
C ARG A 48 43.23 -26.55 6.16
N ARG A 49 42.55 -27.70 6.29
CA ARG A 49 41.57 -27.99 7.35
C ARG A 49 42.24 -28.05 8.73
N PRO A 50 41.56 -27.56 9.78
CA PRO A 50 41.74 -28.09 11.13
C PRO A 50 40.49 -28.76 11.69
N THR A 51 40.78 -29.74 12.51
CA THR A 51 39.95 -30.78 13.09
C THR A 51 39.10 -30.29 14.25
N ARG A 52 37.90 -30.85 14.38
CA ARG A 52 36.95 -30.71 15.51
C ARG A 52 37.60 -31.16 16.82
N ARG A 53 37.55 -30.32 17.87
CA ARG A 53 37.77 -30.72 19.27
C ARG A 53 36.76 -30.00 20.15
N MET A 54 35.92 -30.76 20.83
CA MET A 54 35.04 -30.27 21.90
C MET A 54 35.87 -30.11 23.17
N LEU A 55 35.65 -29.01 23.89
CA LEU A 55 35.92 -28.89 25.33
C LEU A 55 34.86 -27.94 25.91
N ALA A 56 34.10 -28.45 26.87
CA ALA A 56 33.19 -27.68 27.70
C ALA A 56 33.99 -26.82 28.68
N THR A 57 33.49 -25.62 29.00
CA THR A 57 33.83 -24.93 30.24
C THR A 57 32.69 -24.00 30.61
N SER A 58 32.04 -24.34 31.72
CA SER A 58 31.06 -23.52 32.41
C SER A 58 31.74 -22.25 32.96
N SER A 59 31.06 -21.11 32.87
CA SER A 59 31.41 -19.93 33.66
C SER A 59 30.11 -19.21 34.01
N ILE A 60 29.74 -19.34 35.29
CA ILE A 60 28.66 -18.60 35.94
C ILE A 60 29.25 -17.23 36.30
N THR A 61 28.70 -16.15 35.76
CA THR A 61 28.84 -14.82 36.32
C THR A 61 27.50 -14.11 36.29
N SER A 62 27.08 -13.66 37.48
CA SER A 62 25.81 -13.04 37.81
C SER A 62 25.48 -11.84 36.93
N ALA A 63 24.33 -11.92 36.25
CA ALA A 63 23.65 -10.78 35.63
C ALA A 63 22.22 -10.71 36.20
N THR A 64 22.08 -10.16 37.41
CA THR A 64 20.79 -10.01 38.07
C THR A 64 20.69 -8.62 38.68
N VAL A 65 20.30 -7.64 37.85
CA VAL A 65 19.36 -6.55 38.19
C VAL A 65 18.68 -6.02 36.91
N GLY A 66 19.38 -5.96 35.76
CA GLY A 66 18.81 -5.42 34.50
C GLY A 66 17.85 -6.35 33.73
N GLY A 67 18.05 -7.68 33.80
CA GLY A 67 17.23 -8.64 33.04
C GLY A 67 15.82 -8.86 33.59
N VAL A 68 15.58 -8.55 34.87
CA VAL A 68 14.27 -8.77 35.51
C VAL A 68 13.28 -7.66 35.13
N GLN A 69 13.75 -6.41 35.04
CA GLN A 69 12.90 -5.28 34.63
C GLN A 69 12.52 -5.37 33.15
N GLN A 70 13.47 -5.71 32.28
CA GLN A 70 13.21 -5.80 30.84
C GLN A 70 12.23 -6.94 30.50
N VAL A 71 12.37 -8.10 31.13
CA VAL A 71 11.45 -9.25 30.91
C VAL A 71 10.05 -8.96 31.47
N GLN A 72 9.93 -8.13 32.51
CA GLN A 72 8.64 -7.77 33.08
C GLN A 72 7.91 -6.72 32.22
N GLU A 73 8.60 -5.68 31.74
CA GLU A 73 8.04 -4.67 30.83
C GLU A 73 7.64 -5.27 29.46
N GLU A 74 8.45 -6.18 28.92
CA GLU A 74 8.13 -6.89 27.67
C GLU A 74 6.87 -7.77 27.85
N ASN A 75 6.73 -8.47 28.99
CA ASN A 75 5.55 -9.29 29.27
C ASN A 75 4.27 -8.45 29.48
N GLU A 76 4.36 -7.30 30.16
CA GLU A 76 3.21 -6.39 30.35
C GLU A 76 2.76 -5.77 29.01
N THR A 77 3.71 -5.43 28.14
CA THR A 77 3.42 -4.90 26.80
C THR A 77 2.75 -5.94 25.90
N LEU A 78 3.22 -7.20 25.93
CA LEU A 78 2.62 -8.30 25.18
C LEU A 78 1.20 -8.63 25.66
N GLN A 79 0.87 -8.41 26.93
CA GLN A 79 -0.50 -8.56 27.43
C GLN A 79 -1.43 -7.45 26.95
N LEU A 80 -0.92 -6.23 26.80
CA LEU A 80 -1.71 -5.09 26.31
C LEU A 80 -1.93 -5.13 24.79
N TYR A 81 -1.02 -5.77 24.05
CA TYR A 81 -1.03 -5.86 22.59
C TYR A 81 -0.79 -7.30 22.08
N PRO A 82 -1.72 -8.23 22.34
CA PRO A 82 -1.51 -9.68 22.19
C PRO A 82 -1.17 -10.14 20.76
N LYS A 83 -1.38 -9.32 19.73
CA LYS A 83 -1.02 -9.64 18.34
C LYS A 83 -0.03 -8.68 17.68
N TRP A 84 0.56 -7.79 18.45
CA TRP A 84 1.48 -6.79 17.89
C TRP A 84 2.72 -7.44 17.26
N GLY A 85 3.31 -8.46 17.90
CA GLY A 85 4.49 -9.14 17.36
C GLY A 85 4.25 -9.76 15.98
N GLU A 86 3.06 -10.34 15.75
CA GLU A 86 2.66 -10.89 14.44
C GLU A 86 2.46 -9.77 13.41
N PHE A 87 1.74 -8.72 13.78
CA PHE A 87 1.58 -7.52 12.95
C PHE A 87 2.94 -6.93 12.55
N ALA A 88 3.82 -6.71 13.53
CA ALA A 88 5.14 -6.12 13.36
C ALA A 88 6.01 -6.96 12.41
N THR A 89 5.96 -8.28 12.53
CA THR A 89 6.67 -9.20 11.64
C THR A 89 6.17 -9.10 10.20
N ARG A 90 4.86 -9.00 9.98
CA ARG A 90 4.27 -8.97 8.64
C ARG A 90 4.39 -7.63 7.94
N VAL A 91 4.31 -6.53 8.68
CA VAL A 91 4.35 -5.18 8.11
C VAL A 91 5.79 -4.73 7.81
N SER A 92 6.78 -5.30 8.50
CA SER A 92 8.19 -4.94 8.36
C SER A 92 8.82 -5.47 7.06
N GLY A 93 9.61 -4.62 6.41
CA GLY A 93 10.30 -4.95 5.17
C GLY A 93 10.53 -3.75 4.28
N GLU A 94 11.18 -4.00 3.15
CA GLU A 94 11.21 -3.13 1.98
C GLU A 94 9.97 -3.40 1.13
N TRP A 95 9.24 -2.35 0.82
CA TRP A 95 8.02 -2.42 0.00
C TRP A 95 8.22 -1.53 -1.22
N ASP A 96 8.30 -2.12 -2.40
CA ASP A 96 8.49 -1.38 -3.65
C ASP A 96 7.18 -1.36 -4.44
N GLY A 97 6.94 -0.31 -5.22
CA GLY A 97 5.73 -0.24 -6.02
C GLY A 97 5.53 1.10 -6.71
N TYR A 98 4.26 1.43 -6.91
CA TYR A 98 3.83 2.69 -7.51
C TYR A 98 2.82 3.42 -6.63
N GLY A 99 2.88 4.75 -6.67
CA GLY A 99 1.95 5.61 -5.96
C GLY A 99 1.38 6.68 -6.89
N ALA A 100 0.08 6.94 -6.80
CA ALA A 100 -0.60 7.96 -7.60
C ALA A 100 -1.55 8.80 -6.75
N GLU A 101 -1.68 10.07 -7.11
CA GLU A 101 -2.66 10.98 -6.53
C GLU A 101 -3.90 11.04 -7.44
N PHE A 102 -5.07 11.07 -6.81
CA PHE A 102 -6.36 11.21 -7.45
C PHE A 102 -7.13 12.37 -6.83
N SER A 103 -7.92 13.05 -7.65
CA SER A 103 -8.86 14.05 -7.19
C SER A 103 -9.95 13.44 -6.30
N SER A 104 -10.76 14.28 -5.66
CA SER A 104 -11.94 13.82 -4.90
C SER A 104 -12.98 13.10 -5.76
N ARG A 105 -12.82 13.07 -7.09
CA ARG A 105 -13.69 12.37 -8.05
C ARG A 105 -13.03 11.11 -8.63
N GLY A 106 -11.82 10.77 -8.21
CA GLY A 106 -11.10 9.60 -8.72
C GLY A 106 -10.37 9.83 -10.05
N GLU A 107 -10.24 11.08 -10.48
CA GLU A 107 -9.46 11.42 -11.67
C GLU A 107 -7.96 11.45 -11.31
N PRO A 108 -7.08 10.79 -12.07
CA PRO A 108 -5.64 10.77 -11.77
C PRO A 108 -5.05 12.18 -11.97
N VAL A 109 -4.14 12.56 -11.07
CA VAL A 109 -3.44 13.85 -11.10
C VAL A 109 -2.07 13.65 -11.73
N GLU A 110 -1.79 14.36 -12.82
CA GLU A 110 -0.50 14.29 -13.52
C GLU A 110 0.63 14.78 -12.62
N LEU A 111 1.82 14.18 -12.75
CA LEU A 111 3.00 14.63 -12.05
C LEU A 111 3.39 16.05 -12.50
N PRO A 112 3.87 16.90 -11.57
CA PRO A 112 4.29 18.26 -11.91
C PRO A 112 5.33 18.28 -13.03
N GLU A 113 5.21 19.23 -13.95
CA GLU A 113 6.14 19.32 -15.09
C GLU A 113 7.60 19.35 -14.64
N ASN A 114 7.92 20.05 -13.55
CA ASN A 114 9.29 20.20 -13.05
C ASN A 114 9.95 18.89 -12.57
N VAL A 115 9.20 17.79 -12.46
CA VAL A 115 9.73 16.46 -12.10
C VAL A 115 9.73 15.48 -13.26
N VAL A 116 9.05 15.79 -14.36
CA VAL A 116 8.94 14.92 -15.54
C VAL A 116 10.02 15.30 -16.55
N PRO A 117 10.91 14.36 -16.96
CA PRO A 117 11.91 14.59 -17.99
C PRO A 117 11.30 15.10 -19.31
N GLU A 118 12.01 16.00 -19.99
CA GLU A 118 11.55 16.64 -21.24
C GLU A 118 11.21 15.63 -22.34
N ALA A 119 11.95 14.52 -22.43
CA ALA A 119 11.70 13.45 -23.39
C ALA A 119 10.26 12.89 -23.34
N PHE A 120 9.66 12.75 -22.14
CA PHE A 120 8.25 12.32 -22.05
C PHE A 120 7.30 13.32 -22.69
N ARG A 121 7.60 14.63 -22.58
CA ARG A 121 6.80 15.68 -23.22
C ARG A 121 6.96 15.68 -24.73
N GLU A 122 8.20 15.51 -25.22
CA GLU A 122 8.46 15.37 -26.66
C GLU A 122 7.69 14.19 -27.27
N TRP A 123 7.48 13.13 -26.49
CA TRP A 123 6.70 11.95 -26.91
C TRP A 123 5.20 12.08 -26.64
N GLY A 124 4.73 13.17 -26.02
CA GLY A 124 3.33 13.36 -25.64
C GLY A 124 2.83 12.37 -24.60
N VAL A 125 3.73 11.87 -23.73
CA VAL A 125 3.43 10.89 -22.68
C VAL A 125 3.20 11.62 -21.36
N GLN A 126 1.99 11.52 -20.82
CA GLN A 126 1.65 11.99 -19.48
C GLN A 126 2.06 10.96 -18.43
N ILE A 127 2.64 11.42 -17.33
CA ILE A 127 3.08 10.56 -16.22
C ILE A 127 2.27 10.91 -14.98
N PHE A 128 1.64 9.90 -14.38
CA PHE A 128 0.77 10.06 -13.21
C PHE A 128 1.32 9.34 -11.97
N ASP A 129 2.04 8.23 -12.18
CA ASP A 129 2.53 7.37 -11.12
C ASP A 129 3.96 7.75 -10.72
N TRP A 130 4.17 7.87 -9.42
CA TRP A 130 5.49 7.80 -8.80
C TRP A 130 5.92 6.35 -8.69
N GLN A 131 7.17 6.03 -9.05
CA GLN A 131 7.79 4.84 -8.48
C GLN A 131 8.10 5.11 -7.01
N THR A 132 7.76 4.17 -6.13
CA THR A 132 7.87 4.34 -4.68
C THR A 132 8.62 3.21 -4.01
N GLN A 133 9.32 3.56 -2.93
CA GLN A 133 9.78 2.61 -1.93
C GLN A 133 9.22 3.00 -0.57
N CYS A 134 8.81 2.01 0.21
CA CYS A 134 8.21 2.18 1.52
C CYS A 134 8.86 1.28 2.59
N PRO A 135 10.17 1.44 2.88
CA PRO A 135 10.82 0.75 3.99
C PRO A 135 10.02 0.95 5.27
N THR A 136 9.58 -0.15 5.85
CA THR A 136 8.72 -0.18 7.04
C THR A 136 9.39 -1.06 8.09
N LEU A 137 9.47 -0.58 9.32
CA LEU A 137 10.00 -1.33 10.45
C LEU A 137 9.06 -1.15 11.65
N ALA A 138 8.63 -2.27 12.22
CA ALA A 138 7.91 -2.30 13.47
C ALA A 138 8.67 -3.17 14.49
N GLU A 139 8.75 -2.69 15.72
CA GLU A 139 9.42 -3.41 16.80
C GLU A 139 8.52 -4.52 17.32
N THR A 140 9.00 -5.75 17.43
CA THR A 140 8.13 -6.87 17.84
C THR A 140 7.75 -6.85 19.33
N ALA A 141 8.61 -6.26 20.18
CA ALA A 141 8.45 -6.24 21.63
C ALA A 141 7.55 -5.09 22.15
N LYS A 142 7.33 -4.04 21.35
CA LYS A 142 6.53 -2.88 21.76
C LYS A 142 5.83 -2.19 20.58
N PRO A 143 4.69 -1.52 20.82
CA PRO A 143 3.92 -0.83 19.78
C PRO A 143 4.63 0.40 19.21
N SER A 144 5.57 0.17 18.30
CA SER A 144 6.36 1.17 17.60
C SER A 144 6.51 0.76 16.14
N LEU A 145 6.09 1.63 15.22
CA LEU A 145 6.23 1.42 13.78
C LEU A 145 6.75 2.71 13.14
N ILE A 146 7.71 2.58 12.23
CA ILE A 146 8.24 3.67 11.42
C ILE A 146 8.26 3.23 9.97
N TYR A 147 7.90 4.13 9.07
CA TYR A 147 8.13 3.91 7.66
C TYR A 147 8.48 5.21 6.94
N LYS A 148 9.14 5.06 5.79
CA LYS A 148 9.45 6.18 4.90
C LYS A 148 8.79 5.97 3.57
N LEU A 149 7.99 6.91 3.10
CA LEU A 149 7.58 6.96 1.71
C LEU A 149 8.65 7.71 0.90
N ILE A 150 9.37 6.97 0.07
CA ILE A 150 10.37 7.49 -0.85
C ILE A 150 9.74 7.52 -2.24
N LYS A 151 9.62 8.72 -2.84
CA LYS A 151 9.20 8.89 -4.24
C LYS A 151 10.44 9.05 -5.11
N LEU A 152 10.49 8.37 -6.25
CA LEU A 152 11.60 8.44 -7.19
C LEU A 152 11.21 9.29 -8.40
N LEU A 153 12.15 10.06 -8.93
CA LEU A 153 11.96 10.79 -10.18
C LEU A 153 11.77 9.83 -11.35
N PRO A 154 10.82 10.10 -12.27
CA PRO A 154 10.73 9.37 -13.52
C PRO A 154 12.05 9.43 -14.31
N THR A 155 12.48 8.31 -14.87
CA THR A 155 13.72 8.21 -15.67
C THR A 155 13.40 7.73 -17.09
N VAL A 156 14.30 8.03 -18.03
CA VAL A 156 14.22 7.59 -19.43
C VAL A 156 15.49 6.82 -19.81
N GLY A 157 15.33 5.81 -20.68
CA GLY A 157 16.42 5.04 -21.28
C GLY A 157 16.87 3.80 -20.49
N CYS A 158 17.60 2.90 -21.17
CA CYS A 158 18.19 1.69 -20.57
C CYS A 158 19.42 1.98 -19.69
N GLU A 159 19.89 3.24 -19.66
CA GLU A 159 21.01 3.73 -18.83
C GLU A 159 20.51 4.27 -17.47
N ALA A 160 19.24 4.02 -17.12
CA ALA A 160 18.59 4.44 -15.88
C ALA A 160 19.08 3.66 -14.63
N ASP A 161 20.39 3.44 -14.51
CA ASP A 161 21.03 2.73 -13.40
C ASP A 161 21.03 3.53 -12.08
N ALA A 162 20.54 4.77 -12.10
CA ALA A 162 20.47 5.66 -10.94
C ALA A 162 19.03 6.15 -10.71
N ALA A 163 18.30 5.45 -9.85
CA ALA A 163 17.08 5.98 -9.26
C ALA A 163 17.42 7.24 -8.43
N THR A 164 16.75 8.35 -8.71
CA THR A 164 16.94 9.60 -7.95
C THR A 164 15.74 9.82 -7.05
N ARG A 165 15.99 10.04 -5.75
CA ARG A 165 14.91 10.35 -4.79
C ARG A 165 14.41 11.77 -5.02
N TYR A 166 13.10 11.92 -5.16
CA TYR A 166 12.41 13.20 -5.19
C TYR A 166 12.06 13.67 -3.77
N THR A 167 11.31 12.85 -3.03
CA THR A 167 10.95 13.11 -1.63
C THR A 167 11.17 11.89 -0.76
N VAL A 168 11.39 12.14 0.52
CA VAL A 168 11.40 11.14 1.59
C VAL A 168 10.52 11.68 2.72
N GLU A 169 9.36 11.07 2.90
CA GLU A 169 8.41 11.43 3.96
C GLU A 169 8.42 10.32 5.01
N GLU A 170 8.71 10.66 6.27
CA GLU A 170 8.75 9.69 7.36
C GLU A 170 7.50 9.82 8.24
N LYS A 171 6.89 8.66 8.57
CA LYS A 171 5.78 8.56 9.50
C LYS A 171 6.15 7.62 10.64
N ILE A 172 5.85 8.06 11.85
CA ILE A 172 6.17 7.36 13.09
C ILE A 172 4.85 7.10 13.82
N VAL A 173 4.62 5.84 14.18
CA VAL A 173 3.50 5.38 14.98
C VAL A 173 4.07 5.00 16.33
N GLN A 174 3.97 5.95 17.26
CA GLN A 174 4.32 5.78 18.66
C GLN A 174 3.26 6.49 19.49
N GLY A 175 2.93 5.95 20.68
CA GLY A 175 1.84 6.48 21.52
C GLY A 175 1.99 7.95 21.96
N SER A 176 3.18 8.54 21.79
CA SER A 176 3.48 9.93 22.13
C SER A 176 3.62 10.87 20.92
N ASP A 177 3.43 10.40 19.68
CA ASP A 177 3.50 11.28 18.51
C ASP A 177 2.25 12.18 18.42
N ALA A 178 2.47 13.50 18.55
CA ALA A 178 1.42 14.51 18.49
C ALA A 178 0.65 14.56 17.15
N LYS A 179 1.18 13.95 16.08
CA LYS A 179 0.51 13.89 14.77
C LYS A 179 -0.41 12.67 14.63
N LEU A 180 -0.22 11.63 15.44
CA LEU A 180 -1.02 10.41 15.37
C LEU A 180 -2.27 10.56 16.25
N ALA A 181 -3.44 10.63 15.64
CA ALA A 181 -4.70 10.67 16.37
C ALA A 181 -5.18 9.26 16.76
N ALA A 182 -5.01 8.28 15.87
CA ALA A 182 -5.37 6.89 16.11
C ALA A 182 -4.60 5.95 15.18
N PHE A 183 -4.34 4.74 15.67
CA PHE A 183 -3.77 3.64 14.91
C PHE A 183 -4.45 2.34 15.30
N ALA A 184 -5.05 1.65 14.33
CA ALA A 184 -5.63 0.34 14.55
C ALA A 184 -4.92 -0.69 13.67
N TYR A 185 -4.54 -1.84 14.22
CA TYR A 185 -3.79 -2.87 13.51
C TYR A 185 -4.44 -4.24 13.61
N ASP A 186 -4.17 -5.09 12.61
CA ASP A 186 -4.56 -6.50 12.61
C ASP A 186 -3.33 -7.40 12.39
N GLN A 187 -3.37 -8.63 12.91
CA GLN A 187 -2.29 -9.61 12.79
C GLN A 187 -1.89 -9.96 11.35
N THR A 188 -2.71 -9.62 10.35
CA THR A 188 -2.40 -9.81 8.92
C THR A 188 -1.35 -8.84 8.38
N GLY A 189 -1.00 -7.78 9.13
CA GLY A 189 -0.17 -6.67 8.65
C GLY A 189 -1.00 -5.51 8.10
N SER A 190 -2.32 -5.65 8.03
CA SER A 190 -3.22 -4.55 7.71
C SER A 190 -3.33 -3.57 8.88
N TYR A 191 -3.46 -2.29 8.57
CA TYR A 191 -3.64 -1.25 9.58
C TYR A 191 -4.45 -0.07 9.04
N VAL A 192 -4.92 0.76 9.96
CA VAL A 192 -5.54 2.05 9.67
C VAL A 192 -4.92 3.11 10.57
N ALA A 193 -4.44 4.20 9.99
CA ALA A 193 -3.86 5.32 10.73
C ALA A 193 -4.67 6.60 10.46
N VAL A 194 -5.00 7.34 11.51
CA VAL A 194 -5.60 8.67 11.43
C VAL A 194 -4.57 9.69 11.86
N TRP A 195 -4.15 10.53 10.93
CA TRP A 195 -3.13 11.55 11.13
C TRP A 195 -3.80 12.92 11.24
N ALA A 196 -3.59 13.63 12.35
CA ALA A 196 -4.12 14.98 12.53
C ALA A 196 -3.35 15.96 11.63
N ILE A 197 -4.06 16.73 10.79
CA ILE A 197 -3.45 17.72 9.89
C ILE A 197 -4.07 19.08 10.16
N LYS A 198 -3.66 19.68 11.29
CA LYS A 198 -3.83 21.10 11.63
C LYS A 198 -5.27 21.61 11.71
N GLU A 199 -5.53 22.41 12.73
CA GLU A 199 -6.72 23.26 12.77
C GLU A 199 -6.42 24.54 11.98
N HIS A 200 -7.29 24.85 11.04
CA HIS A 200 -7.26 26.06 10.24
C HIS A 200 -8.45 26.94 10.61
N THR A 201 -8.39 28.22 10.28
CA THR A 201 -9.50 29.16 10.54
C THR A 201 -10.80 28.76 9.82
N ASP A 202 -10.70 27.94 8.78
CA ASP A 202 -11.80 27.47 7.94
C ASP A 202 -12.20 26.01 8.19
N GLY A 203 -11.62 25.32 9.18
CA GLY A 203 -11.99 23.94 9.52
C GLY A 203 -10.82 23.08 10.03
N ARG A 204 -11.06 21.78 10.17
CA ARG A 204 -10.01 20.80 10.54
C ARG A 204 -9.68 19.93 9.34
N SER A 205 -8.40 19.66 9.12
CA SER A 205 -7.96 18.66 8.15
C SER A 205 -7.28 17.47 8.84
N PHE A 206 -7.39 16.30 8.22
CA PHE A 206 -6.73 15.09 8.69
C PHE A 206 -6.59 14.09 7.54
N GLU A 207 -5.68 13.14 7.68
CA GLU A 207 -5.52 12.02 6.75
C GLU A 207 -5.99 10.74 7.40
N ILE A 208 -6.66 9.90 6.62
CA ILE A 208 -6.93 8.52 6.98
C ILE A 208 -6.19 7.63 5.99
N GLU A 209 -5.28 6.80 6.50
CA GLU A 209 -4.52 5.85 5.74
C GLU A 209 -5.02 4.44 6.02
N HIS A 210 -5.50 3.77 4.99
CA HIS A 210 -5.97 2.38 5.00
C HIS A 210 -4.92 1.51 4.33
N CYS A 211 -4.16 0.73 5.11
CA CYS A 211 -3.21 -0.25 4.58
C CYS A 211 -3.85 -1.64 4.62
N LEU A 212 -4.18 -2.18 3.45
CA LEU A 212 -4.87 -3.46 3.28
C LEU A 212 -3.92 -4.48 2.66
N VAL A 213 -3.63 -5.55 3.39
CA VAL A 213 -2.81 -6.66 2.91
C VAL A 213 -3.68 -7.66 2.15
N HIS A 214 -3.20 -8.13 0.99
CA HIS A 214 -3.95 -9.08 0.17
C HIS A 214 -4.15 -10.41 0.91
N PRO A 215 -5.38 -10.95 0.95
CA PRO A 215 -5.74 -12.01 1.88
C PRO A 215 -5.14 -13.39 1.56
N LYS A 216 -4.67 -13.56 0.32
CA LYS A 216 -4.04 -14.79 -0.18
C LYS A 216 -2.54 -14.59 -0.48
N ASN A 217 -2.06 -13.35 -0.40
CA ASN A 217 -0.68 -13.01 -0.73
C ASN A 217 -0.20 -11.88 0.18
N HIS A 218 0.40 -12.22 1.30
CA HIS A 218 0.79 -11.24 2.31
C HIS A 218 1.98 -10.35 1.89
N GLU A 219 2.57 -10.63 0.72
CA GLU A 219 3.61 -9.80 0.13
C GLU A 219 3.02 -8.68 -0.75
N VAL A 220 1.70 -8.55 -0.86
CA VAL A 220 1.05 -7.46 -1.58
C VAL A 220 0.20 -6.66 -0.62
N ARG A 221 0.35 -5.34 -0.66
CA ARG A 221 -0.52 -4.43 0.08
C ARG A 221 -0.93 -3.23 -0.77
N ILE A 222 -2.10 -2.69 -0.47
CA ILE A 222 -2.57 -1.42 -0.99
C ILE A 222 -2.67 -0.44 0.17
N ARG A 223 -2.11 0.76 0.01
CA ARG A 223 -2.34 1.87 0.93
C ARG A 223 -3.21 2.93 0.25
N ILE A 224 -4.39 3.17 0.81
CA ILE A 224 -5.33 4.21 0.34
C ILE A 224 -5.34 5.31 1.39
N ILE A 225 -4.89 6.52 1.04
CA ILE A 225 -4.81 7.66 1.93
C ILE A 225 -5.82 8.71 1.48
N GLN A 226 -6.85 8.96 2.29
CA GLN A 226 -7.85 9.98 2.05
C GLN A 226 -7.50 11.23 2.86
N SER A 227 -7.28 12.37 2.19
CA SER A 227 -7.17 13.67 2.85
C SER A 227 -8.57 14.24 3.07
N ILE A 228 -8.97 14.36 4.32
CA ILE A 228 -10.30 14.79 4.74
C ILE A 228 -10.26 16.23 5.22
N LYS A 229 -11.26 17.02 4.83
CA LYS A 229 -11.56 18.32 5.42
C LYS A 229 -12.92 18.28 6.11
N MET A 230 -12.96 18.77 7.33
CA MET A 230 -14.16 18.96 8.11
C MET A 230 -14.50 20.46 8.20
N GLU A 231 -15.62 20.83 7.60
CA GLU A 231 -16.20 22.17 7.65
C GLU A 231 -17.60 22.07 8.22
N GLN A 232 -17.94 22.87 9.24
CA GLN A 232 -19.29 22.90 9.81
C GLN A 232 -19.85 21.51 10.17
N MET A 233 -18.99 20.62 10.68
CA MET A 233 -19.31 19.22 11.02
C MET A 233 -19.69 18.33 9.82
N VAL A 234 -19.28 18.72 8.60
CA VAL A 234 -19.42 17.94 7.38
C VAL A 234 -18.04 17.52 6.90
N LEU A 235 -17.85 16.21 6.71
CA LEU A 235 -16.61 15.66 6.17
C LEU A 235 -16.65 15.68 4.64
N SER A 236 -15.51 16.00 4.02
CA SER A 236 -15.32 15.95 2.57
C SER A 236 -13.94 15.40 2.22
N ILE A 237 -13.88 14.55 1.20
CA ILE A 237 -12.62 14.10 0.62
C ILE A 237 -12.06 15.23 -0.26
N LYS A 238 -10.81 15.60 -0.06
CA LYS A 238 -10.10 16.57 -0.91
C LYS A 238 -9.25 15.90 -1.97
N LYS A 239 -8.58 14.82 -1.59
CA LYS A 239 -7.75 14.01 -2.49
C LYS A 239 -7.58 12.61 -1.94
N ILE A 240 -7.20 11.69 -2.82
CA ILE A 240 -6.95 10.29 -2.52
C ILE A 240 -5.55 9.94 -3.05
N ASN A 241 -4.67 9.41 -2.21
CA ASN A 241 -3.42 8.81 -2.66
C ASN A 241 -3.55 7.30 -2.59
N VAL A 242 -3.10 6.61 -3.62
CA VAL A 242 -3.10 5.14 -3.67
C VAL A 242 -1.66 4.69 -3.87
N PHE A 243 -1.22 3.72 -3.08
CA PHE A 243 0.05 3.03 -3.25
C PHE A 243 -0.21 1.54 -3.43
N SER A 244 0.25 0.99 -4.55
CA SER A 244 0.26 -0.43 -4.86
C SER A 244 1.67 -0.95 -4.61
N GLU A 245 1.84 -1.80 -3.59
CA GLU A 245 3.14 -2.13 -3.04
C GLU A 245 3.33 -3.64 -2.91
N GLN A 246 4.53 -4.10 -3.25
CA GLN A 246 4.97 -5.48 -3.17
C GLN A 246 6.17 -5.56 -2.22
N TRP A 247 6.16 -6.56 -1.34
CA TRP A 247 7.28 -6.84 -0.47
C TRP A 247 8.48 -7.27 -1.32
N TYR A 248 9.58 -6.55 -1.17
CA TYR A 248 10.83 -6.77 -1.90
C TYR A 248 11.81 -7.60 -1.07
N GLY A 249 11.92 -7.30 0.23
CA GLY A 249 12.94 -7.90 1.07
C GLY A 249 12.88 -7.46 2.53
N PRO A 250 13.77 -8.00 3.38
CA PRO A 250 13.94 -7.53 4.75
C PRO A 250 14.30 -6.05 4.81
N PHE A 251 13.91 -5.38 5.89
CA PHE A 251 14.17 -3.95 6.09
C PHE A 251 15.67 -3.61 5.95
N ARG A 252 15.95 -2.60 5.12
CA ARG A 252 17.26 -2.00 4.84
C ARG A 252 17.17 -0.47 4.82
N ASN A 253 16.13 0.10 5.44
CA ASN A 253 15.93 1.54 5.57
C ASN A 253 15.90 2.30 4.22
N GLY A 254 15.57 1.61 3.13
CA GLY A 254 15.58 2.15 1.78
C GLY A 254 16.99 2.45 1.22
N GLU A 255 18.06 1.95 1.83
CA GLU A 255 19.44 2.16 1.36
C GLU A 255 19.70 1.52 -0.01
N GLN A 256 18.94 0.47 -0.34
CA GLN A 256 18.94 -0.15 -1.65
C GLN A 256 17.75 0.35 -2.45
N LEU A 257 18.02 1.15 -3.48
CA LEU A 257 17.00 1.54 -4.45
C LEU A 257 16.67 0.31 -5.31
N GLY A 258 15.37 0.01 -5.44
CA GLY A 258 14.90 -1.09 -6.29
C GLY A 258 15.44 -0.91 -7.71
N GLY A 259 16.04 -1.96 -8.27
CA GLY A 259 16.55 -1.94 -9.65
C GLY A 259 15.42 -1.79 -10.66
N CYS A 260 15.77 -1.61 -11.95
CA CYS A 260 14.86 -1.41 -13.09
C CYS A 260 13.75 -2.47 -13.30
N ALA A 261 13.65 -3.49 -12.45
CA ALA A 261 12.67 -4.58 -12.52
C ALA A 261 11.81 -4.63 -11.26
N ILE A 262 11.04 -3.58 -10.99
CA ILE A 262 9.88 -3.72 -10.12
C ILE A 262 8.81 -4.55 -10.85
N ARG A 263 8.19 -5.50 -10.13
CA ARG A 263 7.27 -6.48 -10.72
C ARG A 263 5.93 -5.86 -11.16
N GLU A 264 5.66 -4.64 -10.75
CA GLU A 264 4.44 -3.91 -11.08
C GLU A 264 4.69 -2.83 -12.15
N SER A 265 3.61 -2.20 -12.61
CA SER A 265 3.62 -1.04 -13.50
C SER A 265 2.73 0.05 -12.92
N GLY A 266 2.96 1.28 -13.37
CA GLY A 266 2.06 2.41 -13.10
C GLY A 266 0.62 2.06 -13.50
N PHE A 267 -0.33 2.52 -12.69
CA PHE A 267 -1.72 2.10 -12.76
C PHE A 267 -2.71 3.25 -12.87
N ALA A 268 -2.29 4.49 -12.61
CA ALA A 268 -3.20 5.63 -12.49
C ALA A 268 -3.99 5.90 -13.78
N SER A 269 -3.41 5.64 -14.94
CA SER A 269 -4.03 5.80 -16.26
C SER A 269 -4.86 4.58 -16.71
N THR A 270 -4.93 3.52 -15.90
CA THR A 270 -5.76 2.35 -16.22
C THR A 270 -7.22 2.61 -15.85
N VAL A 271 -8.12 1.84 -16.47
CA VAL A 271 -9.57 2.02 -16.28
C VAL A 271 -9.96 1.73 -14.83
N ALA A 272 -10.68 2.67 -14.21
CA ALA A 272 -11.28 2.47 -12.90
C ALA A 272 -12.32 1.34 -12.93
N MET A 273 -12.61 0.73 -11.78
CA MET A 273 -13.68 -0.26 -11.72
C MET A 273 -15.05 0.37 -11.95
N GLU A 274 -16.02 -0.43 -12.41
CA GLU A 274 -17.40 0.05 -12.57
C GLU A 274 -18.07 0.20 -11.20
N GLU A 275 -18.83 1.28 -11.00
CA GLU A 275 -19.54 1.52 -9.73
C GLU A 275 -20.44 0.33 -9.35
N SER A 276 -21.07 -0.31 -10.34
CA SER A 276 -21.95 -1.46 -10.13
C SER A 276 -21.27 -2.66 -9.47
N GLU A 277 -19.95 -2.77 -9.53
CA GLU A 277 -19.19 -3.84 -8.84
C GLU A 277 -19.04 -3.59 -7.32
N VAL A 278 -19.36 -2.38 -6.85
CA VAL A 278 -19.24 -1.96 -5.43
C VAL A 278 -20.60 -1.72 -4.80
N LEU A 279 -21.54 -1.20 -5.58
CA LEU A 279 -22.90 -0.87 -5.13
C LEU A 279 -23.67 -2.10 -4.66
N GLY A 280 -24.62 -1.87 -3.75
CA GLY A 280 -25.53 -2.90 -3.30
C GLY A 280 -25.26 -3.36 -1.87
N THR A 281 -25.59 -4.63 -1.60
CA THR A 281 -25.66 -5.16 -0.25
C THR A 281 -24.54 -6.15 0.00
N TRP A 282 -23.86 -6.02 1.14
CA TRP A 282 -22.67 -6.78 1.48
C TRP A 282 -22.81 -7.40 2.87
N GLN A 283 -22.41 -8.66 3.00
CA GLN A 283 -22.21 -9.33 4.27
C GLN A 283 -20.76 -9.16 4.69
N SER A 284 -20.52 -8.38 5.74
CA SER A 284 -19.18 -8.11 6.28
C SER A 284 -18.92 -8.97 7.50
N ALA A 285 -17.75 -9.62 7.55
CA ALA A 285 -17.14 -10.18 8.74
C ALA A 285 -15.91 -9.31 9.07
N CYS A 286 -16.02 -8.51 10.12
CA CYS A 286 -15.05 -7.47 10.42
C CYS A 286 -14.58 -7.52 11.88
N VAL A 287 -13.36 -7.04 12.10
CA VAL A 287 -12.79 -6.75 13.40
C VAL A 287 -12.77 -5.24 13.59
N ALA A 288 -12.89 -4.77 14.82
CA ALA A 288 -13.03 -3.35 15.12
C ALA A 288 -12.30 -2.92 16.40
N ALA A 289 -12.03 -1.62 16.50
CA ALA A 289 -11.51 -0.95 17.69
C ALA A 289 -12.26 0.36 17.90
N THR A 290 -12.65 0.64 19.14
CA THR A 290 -13.36 1.87 19.53
C THR A 290 -12.39 2.92 20.08
N PHE A 291 -12.68 4.21 19.88
CA PHE A 291 -11.79 5.33 20.23
C PHE A 291 -12.51 6.43 21.04
N THR A 292 -13.64 6.10 21.67
CA THR A 292 -14.48 7.08 22.39
C THR A 292 -13.95 7.50 23.77
N ASP A 293 -12.89 6.85 24.27
CA ASP A 293 -12.32 7.15 25.60
C ASP A 293 -11.02 7.97 25.48
N PRO A 294 -11.00 9.24 25.92
CA PRO A 294 -9.81 10.09 25.86
C PRO A 294 -8.62 9.58 26.68
N GLN A 295 -8.82 8.69 27.65
CA GLN A 295 -7.76 8.17 28.52
C GLN A 295 -7.03 6.96 27.92
N THR A 296 -7.46 6.50 26.74
CA THR A 296 -6.94 5.28 26.12
C THR A 296 -5.88 5.56 25.06
N ASN A 297 -4.93 4.63 24.94
CA ASN A 297 -3.83 4.73 23.98
C ASN A 297 -4.35 4.87 22.54
N ALA A 298 -3.64 5.70 21.75
CA ALA A 298 -3.93 5.92 20.33
C ALA A 298 -3.74 4.64 19.49
N ILE A 299 -2.96 3.67 19.97
CA ILE A 299 -2.68 2.40 19.30
C ILE A 299 -3.62 1.32 19.84
N ARG A 300 -4.35 0.64 18.95
CA ARG A 300 -5.31 -0.41 19.31
C ARG A 300 -5.25 -1.60 18.37
N GLU A 301 -5.45 -2.78 18.94
CA GLU A 301 -5.69 -3.99 18.16
C GLU A 301 -7.12 -3.99 17.61
N LEU A 302 -7.28 -4.35 16.33
CA LEU A 302 -8.57 -4.67 15.75
C LEU A 302 -8.96 -6.08 16.22
N ALA A 303 -10.02 -6.16 17.00
CA ALA A 303 -10.49 -7.41 17.60
C ALA A 303 -12.02 -7.51 17.58
N GLY A 304 -12.56 -8.58 18.16
CA GLY A 304 -14.01 -8.77 18.32
C GLY A 304 -14.73 -8.93 16.98
N GLU A 305 -14.53 -10.10 16.34
CA GLU A 305 -15.19 -10.40 15.07
C GLU A 305 -16.70 -10.20 15.18
N ARG A 306 -17.23 -9.36 14.29
CA ARG A 306 -18.65 -9.08 14.18
C ARG A 306 -19.11 -9.26 12.74
N ARG A 307 -20.32 -9.78 12.59
CA ARG A 307 -21.01 -9.87 11.31
C ARG A 307 -22.00 -8.74 11.19
N GLN A 308 -21.96 -8.03 10.08
CA GLN A 308 -22.88 -6.94 9.80
C GLN A 308 -23.25 -6.89 8.34
N LYS A 309 -24.46 -6.41 8.06
CA LYS A 309 -24.93 -6.13 6.71
C LYS A 309 -24.63 -4.67 6.39
N LEU A 310 -24.06 -4.41 5.23
CA LEU A 310 -23.71 -3.08 4.75
C LEU A 310 -24.44 -2.83 3.43
N VAL A 311 -24.88 -1.59 3.24
CA VAL A 311 -25.48 -1.14 1.98
C VAL A 311 -24.64 0.00 1.47
N ARG A 312 -24.06 -0.16 0.27
CA ARG A 312 -23.28 0.89 -0.40
C ARG A 312 -24.13 1.50 -1.51
N GLY A 313 -24.35 2.80 -1.37
CA GLY A 313 -25.00 3.64 -2.36
C GLY A 313 -23.99 4.37 -3.24
N GLN A 314 -24.50 5.11 -4.22
CA GLN A 314 -23.67 5.88 -5.16
C GLN A 314 -23.14 7.18 -4.54
N GLU A 315 -23.86 7.74 -3.58
CA GLU A 315 -23.47 8.99 -2.94
C GLU A 315 -22.12 8.83 -2.21
N GLY A 316 -21.18 9.72 -2.51
CA GLY A 316 -19.85 9.76 -1.91
C GLY A 316 -18.89 8.68 -2.40
N LEU A 317 -19.32 7.74 -3.26
CA LEU A 317 -18.49 6.69 -3.82
C LEU A 317 -17.56 7.25 -4.91
N VAL A 318 -16.30 6.83 -4.84
CA VAL A 318 -15.25 7.12 -5.83
C VAL A 318 -14.59 5.80 -6.22
N THR A 319 -14.78 5.39 -7.46
CA THR A 319 -14.09 4.21 -8.03
C THR A 319 -12.70 4.59 -8.49
N LEU A 320 -11.74 3.70 -8.29
CA LEU A 320 -10.34 3.90 -8.60
C LEU A 320 -9.82 2.73 -9.45
N PRO A 321 -8.67 2.89 -10.12
CA PRO A 321 -7.96 1.76 -10.74
C PRO A 321 -7.64 0.63 -9.75
N LYS A 322 -7.14 -0.50 -10.26
CA LYS A 322 -6.73 -1.67 -9.45
C LYS A 322 -7.88 -2.29 -8.62
N LYS A 323 -9.13 -2.13 -9.06
CA LYS A 323 -10.33 -2.62 -8.35
C LYS A 323 -10.45 -2.03 -6.94
N LEU A 324 -10.05 -0.78 -6.81
CA LEU A 324 -10.08 -0.02 -5.58
C LEU A 324 -11.25 0.96 -5.57
N TRP A 325 -11.67 1.33 -4.37
CA TRP A 325 -12.69 2.33 -4.20
C TRP A 325 -12.52 3.04 -2.86
N SER A 326 -13.08 4.22 -2.81
CA SER A 326 -13.09 5.12 -1.67
C SER A 326 -14.48 5.68 -1.52
N SER A 327 -14.95 5.88 -0.29
CA SER A 327 -16.24 6.49 -0.08
C SER A 327 -16.30 7.29 1.21
N ILE A 328 -17.30 8.15 1.29
CA ILE A 328 -17.64 8.95 2.45
C ILE A 328 -19.15 9.04 2.56
N GLY A 329 -19.68 8.98 3.77
CA GLY A 329 -21.12 9.06 3.97
C GLY A 329 -21.51 9.50 5.36
N LYS A 330 -22.82 9.62 5.56
CA LYS A 330 -23.41 10.04 6.83
C LYS A 330 -24.54 9.10 7.21
N LYS A 331 -24.64 8.79 8.51
CA LYS A 331 -25.78 8.06 9.08
C LYS A 331 -26.85 9.03 9.55
N GLU A 332 -28.08 8.52 9.67
CA GLU A 332 -29.23 9.28 10.18
C GLU A 332 -28.97 9.86 11.59
N ASP A 333 -28.20 9.15 12.43
CA ASP A 333 -27.82 9.54 13.80
C ASP A 333 -26.76 10.66 13.88
N ALA A 334 -26.52 11.36 12.76
CA ALA A 334 -25.50 12.39 12.59
C ALA A 334 -24.02 11.94 12.70
N GLU A 335 -23.76 10.64 12.81
CA GLU A 335 -22.42 10.07 12.60
C GLU A 335 -22.03 10.17 11.13
N SER A 336 -20.74 10.36 10.86
CA SER A 336 -20.19 10.27 9.51
C SER A 336 -19.23 9.10 9.43
N TRP A 337 -18.99 8.59 8.24
CA TRP A 337 -17.99 7.56 8.03
C TRP A 337 -17.15 7.88 6.81
N VAL A 338 -15.91 7.40 6.84
CA VAL A 338 -14.98 7.41 5.71
C VAL A 338 -14.49 5.99 5.53
N GLU A 339 -14.51 5.49 4.30
CA GLU A 339 -14.15 4.11 4.03
C GLU A 339 -13.39 3.97 2.72
N ALA A 340 -12.64 2.89 2.62
CA ALA A 340 -11.95 2.50 1.41
C ALA A 340 -11.90 0.98 1.32
N GLY A 341 -11.81 0.45 0.11
CA GLY A 341 -11.78 -0.98 -0.08
C GLY A 341 -11.12 -1.43 -1.36
N TRP A 342 -10.91 -2.74 -1.41
CA TRP A 342 -10.28 -3.44 -2.50
C TRP A 342 -11.10 -4.67 -2.83
N LEU A 343 -11.61 -4.73 -4.07
CA LEU A 343 -12.29 -5.91 -4.58
C LEU A 343 -11.22 -6.94 -5.01
N ILE A 344 -11.19 -8.07 -4.30
CA ILE A 344 -10.17 -9.11 -4.44
C ILE A 344 -10.56 -10.14 -5.50
N ASP A 345 -11.83 -10.51 -5.51
CA ASP A 345 -12.46 -11.43 -6.45
C ASP A 345 -13.89 -10.94 -6.71
N GLN A 346 -14.60 -11.51 -7.69
CA GLN A 346 -16.01 -11.16 -7.93
C GLN A 346 -16.85 -11.35 -6.67
N GLY A 347 -17.53 -10.29 -6.25
CA GLY A 347 -18.36 -10.27 -5.05
C GLY A 347 -17.59 -10.48 -3.74
N GLN A 348 -16.26 -10.29 -3.71
CA GLN A 348 -15.43 -10.39 -2.50
C GLN A 348 -14.54 -9.17 -2.35
N SER A 349 -14.61 -8.49 -1.21
CA SER A 349 -13.80 -7.30 -0.95
C SER A 349 -13.17 -7.32 0.44
N ILE A 350 -12.07 -6.58 0.59
CA ILE A 350 -11.59 -6.11 1.88
C ILE A 350 -11.98 -4.66 2.01
N THR A 351 -12.61 -4.31 3.12
CA THR A 351 -13.06 -2.94 3.41
C THR A 351 -12.47 -2.48 4.73
N SER A 352 -12.06 -1.22 4.77
CA SER A 352 -11.73 -0.52 5.99
C SER A 352 -12.62 0.70 6.13
N ARG A 353 -13.18 0.90 7.33
CA ARG A 353 -14.11 1.99 7.64
C ARG A 353 -13.72 2.66 8.95
N CYS A 354 -13.67 3.98 8.92
CA CYS A 354 -13.61 4.84 10.10
C CYS A 354 -14.98 5.49 10.32
N VAL A 355 -15.50 5.42 11.54
CA VAL A 355 -16.74 6.09 11.94
C VAL A 355 -16.39 7.25 12.87
N PHE A 356 -16.99 8.41 12.60
CA PHE A 356 -16.80 9.65 13.33
C PHE A 356 -18.12 10.07 13.98
N LEU A 357 -18.00 10.56 15.21
CA LEU A 357 -19.08 11.26 15.90
C LEU A 357 -19.38 12.59 15.20
N LYS A 358 -20.52 13.20 15.56
CA LYS A 358 -20.97 14.47 14.96
C LYS A 358 -19.97 15.63 15.14
N ASP A 359 -19.16 15.60 16.20
CA ASP A 359 -18.12 16.59 16.49
C ASP A 359 -16.81 16.35 15.73
N GLY A 360 -16.75 15.30 14.90
CA GLY A 360 -15.57 14.89 14.15
C GLY A 360 -14.58 14.03 14.91
N ASN A 361 -14.87 13.66 16.17
CA ASN A 361 -14.03 12.74 16.90
C ASN A 361 -14.21 11.31 16.39
N LEU A 362 -13.10 10.57 16.31
CA LEU A 362 -13.11 9.19 15.87
C LEU A 362 -13.84 8.31 16.90
N LYS A 363 -14.86 7.59 16.45
CA LYS A 363 -15.62 6.64 17.27
C LYS A 363 -15.04 5.24 17.16
N GLU A 364 -14.80 4.79 15.94
CA GLU A 364 -14.49 3.39 15.66
C GLU A 364 -13.70 3.25 14.36
N ILE A 365 -12.78 2.29 14.34
CA ILE A 365 -12.16 1.78 13.12
C ILE A 365 -12.55 0.31 12.98
N ALA A 366 -12.92 -0.10 11.77
CA ALA A 366 -13.19 -1.50 11.44
C ALA A 366 -12.50 -1.89 10.13
N VAL A 367 -12.03 -3.13 10.07
CA VAL A 367 -11.52 -3.77 8.85
C VAL A 367 -12.19 -5.13 8.70
N GLY A 368 -12.67 -5.45 7.51
CA GLY A 368 -13.41 -6.68 7.30
C GLY A 368 -13.33 -7.22 5.89
N ARG A 369 -13.62 -8.51 5.78
CA ARG A 369 -13.88 -9.17 4.51
C ARG A 369 -15.37 -9.16 4.25
N GLU A 370 -15.74 -8.84 3.02
CA GLU A 370 -17.13 -8.67 2.65
C GLU A 370 -17.46 -9.51 1.43
N ALA A 371 -18.59 -10.19 1.51
CA ALA A 371 -19.18 -10.94 0.42
C ALA A 371 -20.43 -10.21 -0.07
N GLU A 372 -20.56 -10.02 -1.37
CA GLU A 372 -21.78 -9.46 -1.96
C GLU A 372 -22.95 -10.40 -1.68
N ILE A 373 -24.09 -9.81 -1.28
CA ILE A 373 -25.36 -10.51 -1.17
C ILE A 373 -26.10 -10.26 -2.49
N PRO A 374 -26.28 -11.29 -3.34
CA PRO A 374 -27.02 -11.15 -4.59
C PRO A 374 -28.42 -10.60 -4.33
N LYS A 375 -28.91 -9.73 -5.22
CA LYS A 375 -30.32 -9.36 -5.22
C LYS A 375 -31.11 -10.60 -5.60
N ASP A 376 -32.07 -11.01 -4.76
CA ASP A 376 -33.05 -12.02 -5.14
C ASP A 376 -33.73 -11.55 -6.45
N VAL A 377 -33.64 -12.38 -7.50
CA VAL A 377 -34.19 -12.12 -8.84
C VAL A 377 -35.68 -12.38 -8.86
#